data_AF-A0A2D6RKB9-F1
#
_entry.id   AF-A0A2D6RKB9-F1
#
_cell.length_a   1.000
_cell.length_b   1.000
_cell.length_c   1.000
_cell.angle_alpha   90.00
_cell.angle_beta   90.00
_cell.angle_gamma   90.00
#
_symmetry.space_group_name_H-M   'P 1'
#
loop_
_entity.id
_entity.type
_entity.pdbx_description
1 polymer ?
#
loop_
_entity_poly.entity_id
_entity_poly.type
_entity_poly.pdbx_seq_one_letter_code
_entity_poly.pdbx_strand_id
1 'polypeptide(L)'
;MILVKYGEIALKGKNRNLFEKKLKENIKDCLKKNQIPFKLVKRHRGRILIETENECKQLKDVFGIVSFSYVKEFPLNLEIIKQQALKLYKEGTFRITCKRADKIFKKSPEIEREVGAYVVENTNAKVKLKDPDTTIYIEIFNKQAYIYNKKHKGLGGLPVGIQGTIGLLLQDETSIDVGIKLMKRGCSLLLIGEGNIDKLKEYEYGFRLKHGKQSDVFALAVNDTLNTLRDYNQDKLILRPLI
;
A
#
# COMPACT_ATOMS: atom_id res chain seq x y z
N MET A 1 8.15 13.55 -4.32
CA MET A 1 6.94 13.15 -3.54
C MET A 1 6.57 11.72 -3.88
N ILE A 2 5.93 11.02 -2.94
CA ILE A 2 5.41 9.67 -3.15
C ILE A 2 3.90 9.67 -2.94
N LEU A 3 3.16 9.24 -3.94
CA LEU A 3 1.71 9.02 -3.87
C LEU A 3 1.44 7.56 -3.52
N VAL A 4 0.79 7.33 -2.38
CA VAL A 4 0.41 6.01 -1.88
C VAL A 4 -1.10 5.79 -2.04
N LYS A 5 -1.45 4.64 -2.62
CA LYS A 5 -2.81 4.12 -2.75
C LYS A 5 -2.94 2.82 -1.96
N TYR A 6 -4.10 2.65 -1.36
CA TYR A 6 -4.53 1.49 -0.57
C TYR A 6 -5.87 0.99 -1.13
N GLY A 7 -6.30 -0.25 -0.85
CA GLY A 7 -7.45 -0.82 -1.56
C GLY A 7 -8.20 -2.01 -0.94
N GLU A 8 -9.04 -2.59 -1.82
CA GLU A 8 -10.03 -3.71 -1.81
C GLU A 8 -11.38 -3.55 -1.12
N ILE A 9 -11.45 -3.08 0.12
CA ILE A 9 -12.72 -2.71 0.77
C ILE A 9 -12.51 -1.26 1.19
N ALA A 10 -12.86 -0.33 0.31
CA ALA A 10 -12.76 1.09 0.61
C ALA A 10 -13.73 1.44 1.76
N LEU A 11 -13.34 1.14 2.99
CA LEU A 11 -13.81 1.81 4.19
C LEU A 11 -15.33 1.59 4.39
N LYS A 12 -15.76 0.38 4.75
CA LYS A 12 -17.16 0.09 5.14
C LYS A 12 -17.57 1.02 6.29
N GLY A 13 -18.10 2.20 5.95
CA GLY A 13 -18.65 3.19 6.87
C GLY A 13 -17.65 3.89 7.79
N LYS A 14 -17.97 3.87 9.09
CA LYS A 14 -17.46 4.81 10.12
C LYS A 14 -15.97 4.71 10.44
N ASN A 15 -15.27 3.65 10.02
CA ASN A 15 -13.89 3.37 10.47
C ASN A 15 -12.79 3.91 9.54
N ARG A 16 -13.15 4.56 8.42
CA ARG A 16 -12.18 5.10 7.43
C ARG A 16 -10.98 5.79 8.07
N ASN A 17 -11.27 6.73 8.96
CA ASN A 17 -10.27 7.60 9.55
C ASN A 17 -9.28 6.81 10.41
N LEU A 18 -9.73 5.74 11.06
CA LEU A 18 -8.90 4.86 11.88
C LEU A 18 -7.89 4.09 11.01
N PHE A 19 -8.36 3.47 9.92
CA PHE A 19 -7.50 2.75 8.97
C PHE A 19 -6.47 3.68 8.34
N GLU A 20 -6.89 4.86 7.85
CA GLU A 20 -5.95 5.81 7.23
C GLU A 20 -4.94 6.38 8.25
N LYS A 21 -5.35 6.56 9.51
CA LYS A 21 -4.44 6.97 10.59
C LYS A 21 -3.41 5.89 10.87
N LYS A 22 -3.83 4.63 11.02
CA LYS A 22 -2.93 3.51 11.26
C LYS A 22 -1.96 3.28 10.10
N LEU A 23 -2.45 3.32 8.86
CA LEU A 23 -1.58 3.21 7.69
C LEU A 23 -0.53 4.32 7.63
N LYS A 24 -0.93 5.56 7.95
CA LYS A 24 0.01 6.70 8.02
C LYS A 24 1.07 6.48 9.10
N GLU A 25 0.73 5.90 10.25
CA GLU A 25 1.69 5.56 11.31
C GLU A 25 2.66 4.48 10.83
N ASN A 26 2.17 3.41 10.21
CA ASN A 26 3.00 2.32 9.67
C ASN A 26 3.95 2.83 8.57
N ILE A 27 3.47 3.72 7.68
CA ILE A 27 4.30 4.38 6.66
C ILE A 27 5.41 5.23 7.30
N LYS A 28 5.07 6.03 8.32
CA LYS A 28 6.07 6.84 9.03
C LYS A 28 7.13 5.99 9.70
N ASP A 29 6.72 4.87 10.32
CA ASP A 29 7.66 3.92 10.93
C ASP A 29 8.55 3.27 9.88
N CYS A 30 8.01 2.89 8.71
CA CYS A 30 8.79 2.40 7.58
C CYS A 30 9.85 3.40 7.10
N LEU A 31 9.46 4.67 6.91
CA LEU A 31 10.39 5.74 6.52
C LEU A 31 11.49 5.91 7.58
N LYS A 32 11.14 5.95 8.87
CA LYS A 32 12.11 6.10 9.97
C LYS A 32 13.06 4.92 10.09
N LYS A 33 12.54 3.68 10.08
CA LYS A 33 13.33 2.45 10.21
C LYS A 33 14.35 2.31 9.07
N ASN A 34 13.99 2.79 7.88
CA ASN A 34 14.87 2.81 6.71
C ASN A 34 15.66 4.13 6.56
N GLN A 35 15.67 4.99 7.59
CA GLN A 35 16.44 6.25 7.61
C GLN A 35 16.13 7.18 6.42
N ILE A 36 14.90 7.15 5.93
CA ILE A 36 14.44 7.99 4.81
C ILE A 36 13.90 9.31 5.38
N PRO A 37 14.56 10.45 5.13
CA PRO A 37 14.06 11.74 5.60
C PRO A 37 12.80 12.13 4.82
N PHE A 38 11.81 12.65 5.53
CA PHE A 38 10.56 13.12 4.96
C PHE A 38 10.09 14.36 5.71
N LYS A 39 9.56 15.33 4.96
CA LYS A 39 8.96 16.54 5.53
C LYS A 39 7.58 16.25 6.11
N LEU A 40 6.79 15.45 5.39
CA LEU A 40 5.39 15.28 5.74
C LEU A 40 4.76 14.02 5.18
N VAL A 41 3.79 13.47 5.93
CA VAL A 41 2.88 12.41 5.47
C VAL A 41 1.45 12.87 5.70
N LYS A 42 0.72 13.18 4.62
CA LYS A 42 -0.65 13.71 4.64
C LYS A 42 -1.64 12.73 4.04
N ARG A 43 -2.87 12.75 4.56
CA ARG A 43 -4.02 12.02 4.00
C ARG A 43 -4.78 12.98 3.08
N HIS A 44 -5.12 12.54 1.88
CA HIS A 44 -5.88 13.32 0.90
C HIS A 44 -6.92 12.42 0.24
N ARG A 45 -8.20 12.56 0.62
CA ARG A 45 -9.38 11.95 -0.04
C ARG A 45 -9.09 10.60 -0.74
N GLY A 46 -8.71 9.58 0.03
CA GLY A 46 -8.45 8.22 -0.50
C GLY A 46 -7.01 7.94 -0.92
N ARG A 47 -6.07 8.84 -0.58
CA ARG A 47 -4.64 8.73 -0.87
C ARG A 47 -3.84 9.15 0.36
N ILE A 48 -2.61 8.68 0.43
CA ILE A 48 -1.58 9.23 1.32
C ILE A 48 -0.48 9.83 0.46
N LEU A 49 -0.04 11.05 0.79
CA LEU A 49 1.02 11.77 0.10
C LEU A 49 2.20 11.93 1.05
N ILE A 50 3.38 11.54 0.58
CA ILE A 50 4.64 11.66 1.31
C ILE A 50 5.48 12.73 0.63
N GLU A 51 5.77 13.80 1.36
CA GLU A 51 6.70 14.85 0.96
C GLU A 51 8.12 14.41 1.34
N THR A 52 8.83 13.88 0.35
CA THR A 52 10.23 13.48 0.44
C THR A 52 10.87 13.60 -0.95
N GLU A 53 12.18 13.84 -0.94
CA GLU A 53 13.06 13.85 -2.11
C GLU A 53 13.68 12.46 -2.36
N ASN A 54 13.54 11.54 -1.39
CA ASN A 54 14.17 10.23 -1.44
C ASN A 54 13.19 9.16 -1.93
N GLU A 55 13.74 8.16 -2.62
CA GLU A 55 13.02 6.93 -2.89
C GLU A 55 12.86 6.08 -1.62
N CYS A 56 11.78 5.30 -1.53
CA CYS A 56 11.57 4.35 -0.45
C CYS A 56 10.91 3.08 -1.02
N LYS A 57 11.75 2.14 -1.46
CA LYS A 57 11.29 0.89 -2.08
C LYS A 57 10.60 -0.03 -1.08
N GLN A 58 10.95 0.08 0.19
CA GLN A 58 10.41 -0.67 1.34
C GLN A 58 8.93 -0.37 1.61
N LEU A 59 8.37 0.70 1.03
CA LEU A 59 6.93 0.90 1.01
C LEU A 59 6.18 -0.28 0.35
N LYS A 60 6.84 -1.07 -0.51
CA LYS A 60 6.26 -2.29 -1.08
C LYS A 60 5.92 -3.31 0.01
N ASP A 61 6.64 -3.30 1.14
CA ASP A 61 6.57 -4.26 2.24
C ASP A 61 5.64 -3.80 3.38
N VAL A 62 4.98 -2.65 3.24
CA VAL A 62 4.00 -2.15 4.22
C VAL A 62 2.61 -2.66 3.88
N PHE A 63 2.05 -3.53 4.74
CA PHE A 63 0.66 -3.97 4.61
C PHE A 63 -0.32 -2.79 4.66
N GLY A 64 -1.36 -2.87 3.84
CA GLY A 64 -2.31 -1.80 3.55
C GLY A 64 -1.97 -1.00 2.29
N ILE A 65 -0.72 -0.97 1.84
CA ILE A 65 -0.34 -0.30 0.58
C ILE A 65 -0.67 -1.22 -0.60
N VAL A 66 -1.59 -0.78 -1.47
CA VAL A 66 -1.88 -1.48 -2.74
C VAL A 66 -0.89 -1.08 -3.81
N SER A 67 -0.52 0.20 -3.84
CA SER A 67 0.53 0.68 -4.73
C SER A 67 1.05 2.04 -4.32
N PHE A 68 2.27 2.36 -4.75
CA PHE A 68 2.82 3.69 -4.61
C PHE A 68 3.54 4.13 -5.90
N SER A 69 3.65 5.43 -6.08
CA SER A 69 4.26 6.05 -7.26
C SER A 69 5.09 7.26 -6.85
N TYR A 70 6.27 7.40 -7.44
CA TYR A 70 7.02 8.65 -7.37
C TYR A 70 6.37 9.65 -8.31
N VAL A 71 5.95 10.78 -7.77
CA VAL A 71 5.15 11.78 -8.49
C VAL A 71 5.77 13.16 -8.39
N LYS A 72 5.51 13.95 -9.43
CA LYS A 72 5.70 15.40 -9.43
C LYS A 72 4.35 16.09 -9.34
N GLU A 73 4.27 17.12 -8.52
CA GLU A 73 3.11 17.98 -8.36
C GLU A 73 3.20 19.18 -9.32
N PHE A 74 2.09 19.52 -9.95
CA PHE A 74 1.97 20.65 -10.85
C PHE A 74 0.67 21.42 -10.59
N PRO A 75 0.64 22.72 -10.93
CA PRO A 75 -0.59 23.48 -10.98
C PRO A 75 -1.64 22.79 -11.87
N LEU A 76 -2.91 22.89 -11.50
CA LEU A 76 -4.02 22.34 -12.28
C LEU A 76 -4.29 23.19 -13.54
N ASN A 77 -3.39 23.06 -14.51
CA ASN A 77 -3.40 23.75 -15.80
C ASN A 77 -3.16 22.72 -16.91
N LEU A 78 -4.02 22.73 -17.93
CA LEU A 78 -3.97 21.72 -18.99
C LEU A 78 -2.68 21.77 -19.80
N GLU A 79 -2.18 22.96 -20.12
CA GLU A 79 -0.96 23.11 -20.92
C GLU A 79 0.26 22.61 -20.16
N ILE A 80 0.33 22.88 -18.86
CA ILE A 80 1.37 22.29 -18.00
C ILE A 80 1.25 20.76 -18.00
N ILE A 81 0.05 20.21 -17.85
CA ILE A 81 -0.17 18.75 -17.85
C ILE A 81 0.29 18.13 -19.18
N LYS A 82 -0.06 18.73 -20.31
CA LYS A 82 0.36 18.31 -21.66
C LYS A 82 1.89 18.24 -21.79
N GLN A 83 2.57 19.32 -21.44
CA GLN A 83 4.04 19.40 -21.50
C GLN A 83 4.73 18.37 -20.61
N GLN A 84 4.20 18.14 -19.41
CA GLN A 84 4.79 17.18 -18.47
C GLN A 84 4.49 15.73 -18.87
N ALA A 85 3.32 15.45 -19.46
CA ALA A 85 3.03 14.14 -20.04
C ALA A 85 3.99 13.82 -21.20
N LEU A 86 4.23 14.78 -22.10
CA LEU A 86 5.18 14.63 -23.20
C LEU A 86 6.59 14.26 -22.72
N LYS A 87 7.08 14.89 -21.64
CA LYS A 87 8.39 14.58 -21.03
C LYS A 87 8.50 13.15 -20.48
N LEU A 88 7.37 12.53 -20.11
CA LEU A 88 7.33 11.17 -19.58
C LEU A 88 7.16 10.10 -20.65
N TYR A 89 6.72 10.48 -21.85
CA TYR A 89 6.79 9.61 -23.02
C TYR A 89 8.26 9.37 -23.41
N LYS A 90 8.55 8.16 -23.88
CA LYS A 90 9.88 7.77 -24.34
C LYS A 90 9.79 7.20 -25.75
N GLU A 91 9.22 6.01 -25.88
CA GLU A 91 9.08 5.31 -27.15
C GLU A 91 7.92 4.30 -27.08
N GLY A 92 7.59 3.73 -28.24
CA GLY A 92 6.57 2.70 -28.37
C GLY A 92 5.14 3.21 -28.27
N THR A 93 4.24 2.31 -27.88
CA THR A 93 2.83 2.59 -27.69
C THR A 93 2.55 3.17 -26.31
N PHE A 94 1.56 4.06 -26.23
CA PHE A 94 1.21 4.68 -24.95
C PHE A 94 -0.28 4.81 -24.70
N ARG A 95 -0.63 5.09 -23.45
CA ARG A 95 -1.96 5.59 -23.05
C ARG A 95 -1.84 6.68 -22.01
N ILE A 96 -2.81 7.59 -21.99
CA ILE A 96 -3.06 8.49 -20.87
C ILE A 96 -4.10 7.85 -19.95
N THR A 97 -3.96 8.03 -18.63
CA THR A 97 -4.98 7.59 -17.67
C THR A 97 -5.15 8.62 -16.58
N CYS A 98 -6.33 9.24 -16.53
CA CYS A 98 -6.65 10.32 -15.63
C CYS A 98 -7.65 9.87 -14.55
N LYS A 99 -7.25 9.99 -13.28
CA LYS A 99 -8.13 9.81 -12.13
C LYS A 99 -8.27 11.12 -11.38
N ARG A 100 -9.49 11.40 -10.92
CA ARG A 100 -9.85 12.65 -10.25
C ARG A 100 -10.61 12.38 -8.98
N ALA A 101 -10.07 12.86 -7.86
CA ALA A 101 -10.83 12.99 -6.63
C ALA A 101 -11.68 14.27 -6.65
N ASP A 102 -11.15 15.34 -7.26
CA ASP A 102 -11.84 16.62 -7.37
C ASP A 102 -12.53 16.77 -8.73
N LYS A 103 -13.80 17.18 -8.72
CA LYS A 103 -14.65 17.36 -9.91
C LYS A 103 -14.69 18.82 -10.39
N ILE A 104 -13.59 19.56 -10.22
CA ILE A 104 -13.50 21.01 -10.46
C ILE A 104 -12.87 21.40 -11.80
N PHE A 105 -12.62 20.42 -12.67
CA PHE A 105 -11.85 20.59 -13.91
C PHE A 105 -12.43 19.67 -15.00
N LYS A 106 -11.93 19.75 -16.25
CA LYS A 106 -12.39 18.95 -17.43
C LYS A 106 -12.58 17.47 -17.12
N LYS A 107 -13.55 16.74 -17.68
CA LYS A 107 -13.77 15.31 -17.34
C LYS A 107 -12.55 14.44 -17.66
N SER A 108 -12.39 13.29 -17.00
CA SER A 108 -11.23 12.40 -17.25
C SER A 108 -11.04 12.04 -18.73
N PRO A 109 -12.08 11.63 -19.47
CA PRO A 109 -11.92 11.31 -20.90
C PRO A 109 -11.50 12.51 -21.75
N GLU A 110 -11.93 13.73 -21.39
CA GLU A 110 -11.53 14.96 -22.09
C GLU A 110 -10.03 15.22 -21.88
N ILE A 111 -9.55 15.13 -20.63
CA ILE A 111 -8.11 15.26 -20.34
C ILE A 111 -7.29 14.19 -21.04
N GLU A 112 -7.75 12.93 -21.01
CA GLU A 112 -7.05 11.83 -21.66
C GLU A 112 -6.94 12.05 -23.17
N ARG A 113 -8.00 12.54 -23.82
CA ARG A 113 -8.01 12.83 -25.26
C ARG A 113 -7.12 14.03 -25.59
N GLU A 114 -7.24 15.14 -24.88
CA GLU A 114 -6.47 16.36 -25.16
C GLU A 114 -4.97 16.19 -24.88
N VAL A 115 -4.61 15.50 -23.80
CA VAL A 115 -3.21 15.20 -23.49
C VAL A 115 -2.67 14.13 -24.44
N GLY A 116 -3.48 13.13 -24.79
CA GLY A 116 -3.11 12.11 -25.76
C GLY A 116 -2.82 12.69 -27.14
N ALA A 117 -3.72 13.54 -27.65
CA ALA A 117 -3.54 14.25 -28.93
C ALA A 117 -2.24 15.06 -28.95
N TYR A 118 -1.98 15.83 -27.89
CA TYR A 118 -0.74 16.60 -27.77
C TYR A 118 0.52 15.72 -27.84
N VAL A 119 0.52 14.56 -27.17
CA VAL A 119 1.66 13.62 -27.27
C VAL A 119 1.79 13.06 -28.69
N VAL A 120 0.70 12.69 -29.34
CA VAL A 120 0.70 12.19 -30.73
C VAL A 120 1.26 13.24 -31.68
N GLU A 121 0.76 14.48 -31.63
CA GLU A 121 1.17 15.59 -32.50
C GLU A 121 2.67 15.89 -32.40
N ASN A 122 3.27 15.71 -31.23
CA ASN A 122 4.69 16.03 -30.99
C ASN A 122 5.64 14.84 -31.18
N THR A 123 5.14 13.62 -31.35
CA THR A 123 5.99 12.40 -31.33
C THR A 123 5.63 11.35 -32.38
N ASN A 124 4.49 11.49 -33.07
CA ASN A 124 3.90 10.46 -33.93
C ASN A 124 3.67 9.10 -33.23
N ALA A 125 3.61 9.08 -31.89
CA ALA A 125 3.41 7.87 -31.11
C ALA A 125 2.03 7.24 -31.34
N LYS A 126 1.97 5.90 -31.29
CA LYS A 126 0.71 5.15 -31.43
C LYS A 126 0.01 4.98 -30.08
N VAL A 127 -1.25 5.38 -30.00
CA VAL A 127 -2.08 5.14 -28.82
C VAL A 127 -2.52 3.67 -28.75
N LYS A 128 -2.35 3.03 -27.59
CA LYS A 128 -2.81 1.66 -27.33
C LYS A 128 -3.46 1.60 -25.94
N LEU A 129 -4.78 1.38 -25.90
CA LEU A 129 -5.53 1.43 -24.64
C LEU A 129 -5.32 0.19 -23.75
N LYS A 130 -5.04 -0.96 -24.36
CA LYS A 130 -4.80 -2.24 -23.68
C LYS A 130 -3.33 -2.63 -23.82
N ASP A 131 -2.68 -2.95 -22.71
CA ASP A 131 -1.27 -3.37 -22.64
C ASP A 131 -0.30 -2.47 -23.46
N PRO A 132 -0.26 -1.15 -23.19
CA PRO A 132 0.72 -0.24 -23.81
C PRO A 132 2.11 -0.39 -23.20
N ASP A 133 3.12 0.00 -23.96
CA ASP A 133 4.51 0.03 -23.51
C ASP A 133 4.68 1.08 -22.39
N THR A 134 4.01 2.22 -22.50
CA THR A 134 3.99 3.26 -21.46
C THR A 134 2.58 3.69 -21.08
N THR A 135 2.27 3.72 -19.77
CA THR A 135 1.08 4.42 -19.26
C THR A 135 1.50 5.69 -18.55
N ILE A 136 1.00 6.84 -19.02
CA ILE A 136 1.16 8.13 -18.33
C ILE A 136 -0.08 8.36 -17.47
N TYR A 137 0.13 8.38 -16.15
CA TYR A 137 -0.93 8.59 -15.17
C TYR A 137 -1.01 10.05 -14.78
N ILE A 138 -2.24 10.54 -14.67
CA ILE A 138 -2.58 11.86 -14.17
C ILE A 138 -3.55 11.66 -13.00
N GLU A 139 -3.18 12.12 -11.81
CA GLU A 139 -4.02 12.13 -10.62
C GLU A 139 -4.35 13.58 -10.26
N ILE A 140 -5.64 13.91 -10.18
CA ILE A 140 -6.11 15.26 -9.83
C ILE A 140 -6.79 15.23 -8.48
N PHE A 141 -6.19 15.89 -7.50
CA PHE A 141 -6.74 16.06 -6.16
C PHE A 141 -6.07 17.24 -5.46
N ASN A 142 -6.75 17.81 -4.46
CA ASN A 142 -6.32 18.99 -3.74
C ASN A 142 -6.03 20.20 -4.66
N LYS A 143 -6.85 20.39 -5.71
CA LYS A 143 -6.64 21.43 -6.73
C LYS A 143 -5.29 21.37 -7.48
N GLN A 144 -4.61 20.23 -7.46
CA GLN A 144 -3.31 20.02 -8.11
C GLN A 144 -3.33 18.79 -9.03
N ALA A 145 -2.39 18.73 -9.95
CA ALA A 145 -2.16 17.58 -10.84
C ALA A 145 -0.86 16.86 -10.46
N TYR A 146 -0.92 15.53 -10.35
CA TYR A 146 0.21 14.67 -10.07
C TYR A 146 0.44 13.74 -11.26
N ILE A 147 1.62 13.82 -11.86
CA ILE A 147 1.90 13.14 -13.13
C ILE A 147 3.08 12.20 -12.96
N TYR A 148 2.93 10.97 -13.45
CA TYR A 148 3.92 9.90 -13.31
C TYR A 148 3.68 8.77 -14.33
N ASN A 149 4.69 7.93 -14.57
CA ASN A 149 4.58 6.79 -15.51
C ASN A 149 4.97 5.43 -14.90
N LYS A 150 5.31 5.39 -13.60
CA LYS A 150 5.64 4.15 -12.88
C LYS A 150 4.75 3.94 -11.67
N LYS A 151 4.29 2.70 -11.49
CA LYS A 151 3.47 2.26 -10.36
C LYS A 151 4.13 1.04 -9.73
N HIS A 152 4.50 1.16 -8.47
CA HIS A 152 5.07 0.07 -7.69
C HIS A 152 3.94 -0.64 -6.93
N LYS A 153 3.90 -1.97 -7.04
CA LYS A 153 2.92 -2.80 -6.33
C LYS A 153 3.32 -2.90 -4.85
N GLY A 154 2.34 -2.80 -3.97
CA GLY A 154 2.51 -3.14 -2.54
C GLY A 154 1.77 -4.42 -2.18
N LEU A 155 1.88 -4.85 -0.91
CA LEU A 155 1.29 -6.10 -0.41
C LEU A 155 -0.25 -6.11 -0.38
N GLY A 156 -0.90 -4.94 -0.39
CA GLY A 156 -2.33 -4.82 -0.12
C GLY A 156 -2.68 -5.23 1.32
N GLY A 157 -3.89 -5.74 1.53
CA GLY A 157 -4.36 -6.13 2.87
C GLY A 157 -4.73 -4.94 3.76
N LEU A 158 -4.71 -5.14 5.08
CA LEU A 158 -5.03 -4.12 6.08
C LEU A 158 -3.76 -3.63 6.80
N PRO A 159 -3.72 -2.37 7.29
CA PRO A 159 -2.60 -1.89 8.10
C PRO A 159 -2.46 -2.73 9.37
N VAL A 160 -1.26 -3.29 9.61
CA VAL A 160 -0.99 -4.09 10.82
C VAL A 160 -1.30 -3.30 12.08
N GLY A 161 -1.93 -3.95 13.06
CA GLY A 161 -2.36 -3.39 14.35
C GLY A 161 -3.76 -2.80 14.35
N ILE A 162 -4.50 -2.87 13.24
CA ILE A 162 -5.91 -2.42 13.18
C ILE A 162 -6.89 -3.47 13.69
N GLN A 163 -6.51 -4.75 13.70
CA GLN A 163 -7.32 -5.89 14.18
C GLN A 163 -6.85 -6.45 15.53
N GLY A 164 -6.05 -5.69 16.28
CA GLY A 164 -5.48 -6.14 17.56
C GLY A 164 -4.30 -7.10 17.40
N THR A 165 -3.94 -7.77 18.49
CA THR A 165 -2.80 -8.69 18.57
C THR A 165 -3.27 -10.13 18.67
N ILE A 166 -2.62 -11.01 17.92
CA ILE A 166 -2.83 -12.46 17.96
C ILE A 166 -1.54 -13.17 18.37
N GLY A 167 -1.65 -14.21 19.19
CA GLY A 167 -0.52 -15.10 19.45
C GLY A 167 -0.22 -15.95 18.24
N LEU A 168 1.06 -16.04 17.84
CA LEU A 168 1.52 -16.97 16.82
C LEU A 168 2.42 -17.99 17.49
N LEU A 169 1.99 -19.26 17.48
CA LEU A 169 2.83 -20.35 17.93
C LEU A 169 3.88 -20.68 16.86
N LEU A 170 5.15 -20.52 17.20
CA LEU A 170 6.28 -20.87 16.34
C LEU A 170 6.53 -22.37 16.48
N GLN A 171 6.08 -23.14 15.49
CA GLN A 171 6.23 -24.61 15.46
C GLN A 171 7.18 -25.02 14.34
N ASP A 172 6.99 -24.44 13.16
CA ASP A 172 7.73 -24.78 11.94
C ASP A 172 7.73 -23.58 10.96
N GLU A 173 8.28 -23.76 9.76
CA GLU A 173 8.31 -22.73 8.72
C GLU A 173 6.90 -22.28 8.29
N THR A 174 5.90 -23.16 8.41
CA THR A 174 4.51 -22.86 8.05
C THR A 174 3.92 -21.80 9.00
N SER A 175 4.39 -21.73 10.27
CA SER A 175 4.02 -20.67 11.21
C SER A 175 4.38 -19.28 10.66
N ILE A 176 5.46 -19.16 9.92
CA ILE A 176 5.90 -17.89 9.33
C ILE A 176 4.92 -17.42 8.25
N ASP A 177 4.50 -18.31 7.37
CA ASP A 177 3.52 -17.99 6.34
C ASP A 177 2.13 -17.70 6.94
N VAL A 178 1.74 -18.39 8.02
CA VAL A 178 0.56 -18.02 8.83
C VAL A 178 0.71 -16.59 9.33
N GLY A 179 1.84 -16.27 9.94
CA GLY A 179 2.15 -14.93 10.47
C GLY A 179 1.99 -13.84 9.42
N ILE A 180 2.54 -14.04 8.22
CA ILE A 180 2.43 -13.11 7.09
C ILE A 180 0.96 -12.94 6.67
N LYS A 181 0.19 -14.04 6.58
CA LYS A 181 -1.24 -14.00 6.24
C LYS A 181 -2.05 -13.23 7.31
N LEU A 182 -1.75 -13.41 8.58
CA LEU A 182 -2.40 -12.70 9.70
C LEU A 182 -2.05 -11.20 9.71
N MET A 183 -0.77 -10.85 9.49
CA MET A 183 -0.36 -9.45 9.34
C MET A 183 -1.04 -8.79 8.14
N LYS A 184 -1.21 -9.50 7.02
CA LYS A 184 -1.98 -9.03 5.86
C LYS A 184 -3.44 -8.76 6.19
N ARG A 185 -4.00 -9.44 7.18
CA ARG A 185 -5.34 -9.18 7.73
C ARG A 185 -5.36 -8.09 8.82
N GLY A 186 -4.23 -7.47 9.12
CA GLY A 186 -4.15 -6.31 10.01
C GLY A 186 -3.89 -6.64 11.47
N CYS A 187 -3.56 -7.88 11.81
CA CYS A 187 -3.21 -8.29 13.18
C CYS A 187 -1.72 -8.08 13.45
N SER A 188 -1.37 -7.51 14.61
CA SER A 188 0.00 -7.62 15.15
C SER A 188 0.22 -9.00 15.74
N LEU A 189 1.47 -9.46 15.79
CA LEU A 189 1.82 -10.79 16.28
C LEU A 189 2.50 -10.70 17.66
N LEU A 190 2.09 -11.56 18.58
CA LEU A 190 2.86 -11.94 19.75
C LEU A 190 3.42 -13.34 19.50
N LEU A 191 4.73 -13.47 19.44
CA LEU A 191 5.42 -14.72 19.14
C LEU A 191 5.47 -15.59 20.40
N ILE A 192 5.12 -16.86 20.27
CA ILE A 192 5.11 -17.83 21.36
C ILE A 192 5.99 -19.00 20.94
N GLY A 193 6.99 -19.32 21.77
CA GLY A 193 8.04 -20.28 21.44
C GLY A 193 9.23 -19.62 20.73
N GLU A 194 10.17 -20.45 20.29
CA GLU A 194 11.38 -20.03 19.57
C GLU A 194 11.32 -20.47 18.11
N GLY A 195 11.98 -19.73 17.22
CA GLY A 195 12.04 -20.06 15.80
C GLY A 195 12.70 -18.95 14.97
N ASN A 196 13.06 -19.26 13.73
CA ASN A 196 13.59 -18.26 12.81
C ASN A 196 12.46 -17.34 12.31
N ILE A 197 12.52 -16.07 12.68
CA ILE A 197 11.51 -15.06 12.37
C ILE A 197 12.00 -13.98 11.40
N ASP A 198 13.13 -14.17 10.73
CA ASP A 198 13.75 -13.10 9.93
C ASP A 198 12.83 -12.62 8.80
N LYS A 199 12.11 -13.54 8.15
CA LYS A 199 11.10 -13.22 7.14
C LYS A 199 9.94 -12.37 7.71
N LEU A 200 9.57 -12.55 8.98
CA LEU A 200 8.54 -11.71 9.61
C LEU A 200 9.04 -10.28 9.88
N LYS A 201 10.33 -10.13 10.22
CA LYS A 201 10.94 -8.82 10.53
C LYS A 201 10.94 -7.88 9.33
N GLU A 202 10.94 -8.41 8.10
CA GLU A 202 10.83 -7.62 6.85
C GLU A 202 9.55 -6.78 6.80
N TYR A 203 8.47 -7.23 7.44
CA TYR A 203 7.17 -6.58 7.43
C TYR A 203 6.86 -5.79 8.71
N GLU A 204 7.82 -5.69 9.62
CA GLU A 204 7.66 -5.07 10.93
C GLU A 204 7.65 -3.52 10.81
N TYR A 205 6.49 -2.99 10.39
CA TYR A 205 6.22 -1.56 10.21
C TYR A 205 4.95 -1.14 10.93
N GLY A 206 5.09 -0.24 11.92
CA GLY A 206 3.99 0.27 12.75
C GLY A 206 3.58 -0.62 13.93
N PHE A 207 4.37 -1.66 14.18
CA PHE A 207 4.32 -2.53 15.36
C PHE A 207 5.73 -3.12 15.58
N ARG A 208 5.92 -3.86 16.67
CA ARG A 208 7.15 -4.63 16.91
C ARG A 208 6.79 -6.07 17.23
N LEU A 209 7.54 -7.00 16.67
CA LEU A 209 7.45 -8.41 17.03
C LEU A 209 7.98 -8.56 18.45
N LYS A 210 7.16 -9.16 19.32
CA LYS A 210 7.50 -9.40 20.72
C LYS A 210 7.27 -10.86 21.04
N HIS A 211 8.07 -11.40 21.94
CA HIS A 211 7.82 -12.71 22.53
C HIS A 211 6.93 -12.56 23.76
N GLY A 212 6.12 -13.58 24.02
CA GLY A 212 5.27 -13.64 25.20
C GLY A 212 4.78 -15.06 25.47
N LYS A 213 3.85 -15.17 26.42
CA LYS A 213 3.24 -16.43 26.83
C LYS A 213 1.87 -16.57 26.19
N GLN A 214 1.41 -17.81 26.06
CA GLN A 214 0.05 -18.05 25.57
C GLN A 214 -1.01 -17.35 26.43
N SER A 215 -0.76 -17.15 27.73
CA SER A 215 -1.67 -16.43 28.66
C SER A 215 -1.92 -14.98 28.28
N ASP A 216 -1.06 -14.38 27.47
CA ASP A 216 -1.06 -12.95 27.20
C ASP A 216 -1.99 -12.57 26.03
N VAL A 217 -2.64 -13.56 25.42
CA VAL A 217 -3.49 -13.40 24.23
C VAL A 217 -4.82 -14.13 24.37
N PHE A 218 -5.86 -13.51 23.82
CA PHE A 218 -7.19 -14.11 23.74
C PHE A 218 -7.32 -15.10 22.57
N ALA A 219 -6.58 -14.87 21.48
CA ALA A 219 -6.58 -15.73 20.30
C ALA A 219 -5.17 -16.23 19.98
N LEU A 220 -5.08 -17.51 19.63
CA LEU A 220 -3.82 -18.20 19.31
C LEU A 220 -3.92 -18.84 17.93
N ALA A 221 -2.96 -18.54 17.05
CA ALA A 221 -2.81 -19.18 15.77
C ALA A 221 -1.82 -20.35 15.86
N VAL A 222 -2.25 -21.54 15.41
CA VAL A 222 -1.49 -22.79 15.45
C VAL A 222 -1.56 -23.53 14.11
N ASN A 223 -0.58 -24.38 13.85
CA ASN A 223 -0.54 -25.27 12.68
C ASN A 223 -1.06 -26.69 12.99
N ASP A 224 -1.49 -26.91 14.23
CA ASP A 224 -1.88 -28.20 14.77
C ASP A 224 -3.07 -28.88 14.08
N THR A 225 -3.11 -30.20 14.22
CA THR A 225 -4.22 -31.03 13.76
C THR A 225 -5.39 -30.97 14.75
N LEU A 226 -6.60 -31.35 14.31
CA LEU A 226 -7.77 -31.43 15.19
C LEU A 226 -7.53 -32.27 16.46
N ASN A 227 -6.62 -33.25 16.39
CA ASN A 227 -6.30 -34.13 17.51
C ASN A 227 -5.41 -33.45 18.55
N THR A 228 -4.42 -32.65 18.12
CA THR A 228 -3.49 -31.92 19.00
C THR A 228 -4.07 -30.60 19.51
N LEU A 229 -5.16 -30.11 18.92
CA LEU A 229 -5.89 -28.94 19.42
C LEU A 229 -6.48 -29.12 20.82
N ARG A 230 -6.72 -30.36 21.25
CA ARG A 230 -7.28 -30.69 22.57
C ARG A 230 -6.32 -30.38 23.71
N ASP A 231 -5.04 -30.18 23.40
CA ASP A 231 -3.97 -29.92 24.37
C ASP A 231 -3.89 -28.42 24.75
N TYR A 232 -4.64 -27.55 24.07
CA TYR A 232 -4.70 -26.12 24.38
C TYR A 232 -5.81 -25.80 25.38
N ASN A 233 -5.51 -24.86 26.28
CA ASN A 233 -6.43 -24.41 27.32
C ASN A 233 -7.75 -23.89 26.73
N GLN A 234 -8.89 -24.40 27.20
CA GLN A 234 -10.21 -24.28 26.55
C GLN A 234 -10.81 -22.85 26.53
N ASP A 235 -10.19 -21.90 27.24
CA ASP A 235 -10.67 -20.51 27.34
C ASP A 235 -10.18 -19.59 26.21
N LYS A 236 -9.52 -20.12 25.17
CA LYS A 236 -8.92 -19.32 24.08
C LYS A 236 -9.55 -19.61 22.73
N LEU A 237 -9.60 -18.57 21.88
CA LEU A 237 -9.97 -18.74 20.48
C LEU A 237 -8.77 -19.30 19.70
N ILE A 238 -8.84 -20.58 19.32
CA ILE A 238 -7.81 -21.20 18.49
C ILE A 238 -8.12 -21.00 17.01
N LEU A 239 -7.17 -20.41 16.29
CA LEU A 239 -7.25 -20.14 14.86
C LEU A 239 -6.29 -21.06 14.11
N ARG A 240 -6.81 -21.78 13.12
CA ARG A 240 -6.01 -22.61 12.22
C ARG A 240 -6.18 -22.11 10.78
N PRO A 241 -5.37 -21.13 10.34
CA PRO A 241 -5.47 -20.61 8.99
C PRO A 241 -5.16 -21.71 7.98
N LEU A 242 -6.08 -21.93 7.03
CA LEU A 242 -5.82 -22.83 5.90
C LEU A 242 -4.68 -22.23 5.07
N ILE A 243 -3.57 -22.95 4.98
CA ILE A 243 -2.42 -22.53 4.19
C ILE A 243 -2.49 -23.05 2.76
#